data_AF-A0A2T7TUJ8-F1
#
_entry.id   AF-A0A2T7TUJ8-F1
#
_cell.length_a   1.000
_cell.length_b   1.000
_cell.length_c   1.000
_cell.angle_alpha   90.00
_cell.angle_beta   90.00
_cell.angle_gamma   90.00
#
_symmetry.space_group_name_H-M   'P 1'
#
loop_
_entity.id
_entity.type
_entity.pdbx_description
1 polymer ?
#
loop_
_entity_poly.entity_id
_entity_poly.type
_entity_poly.pdbx_seq_one_letter_code
_entity_poly.pdbx_strand_id
1 'polypeptide(L)'
;MTSFDFDTLVGGGSSIYAVEITEDQFRTVVLDLSKHFQREMPDPAAAYQELMPAIRFVAGTYWDEVARINRKSVVQRLRELEAALARSTELLVGLKEGLQFDLDVEVINILATTKTLGRPGILPRDTRRELETGFQVIEAMHATVEQALVVVTMSSSRKGRRQSDWKAALIDLMARVAGHLGIEVTTAGSREANPYSTPFTELVFEIERFLPEGMQSESLAACARRIDRARGKGSSKRK
;
A
#
# COMPACT_ATOMS: atom_id res chain seq x y z
N MET A 1 5.64 -22.87 13.70
CA MET A 1 4.41 -22.09 13.50
C MET A 1 4.73 -20.65 13.86
N THR A 2 5.02 -19.83 12.86
CA THR A 2 5.24 -18.39 13.02
C THR A 2 3.90 -17.73 13.28
N SER A 3 3.79 -17.04 14.41
CA SER A 3 2.64 -16.19 14.76
C SER A 3 2.40 -15.21 13.60
N PHE A 4 1.23 -15.32 12.98
CA PHE A 4 0.80 -14.47 11.89
C PHE A 4 0.30 -13.16 12.51
N ASP A 5 1.15 -12.13 12.52
CA ASP A 5 0.84 -10.84 13.13
C ASP A 5 -0.01 -9.99 12.17
N PHE A 6 -1.27 -9.79 12.55
CA PHE A 6 -2.28 -9.06 11.78
C PHE A 6 -1.97 -7.56 11.69
N ASP A 7 -1.17 -6.98 12.60
CA ASP A 7 -0.71 -5.60 12.46
C ASP A 7 0.22 -5.45 11.24
N THR A 8 0.90 -6.52 10.83
CA THR A 8 1.69 -6.58 9.58
C THR A 8 0.81 -6.71 8.33
N LEU A 9 -0.39 -7.28 8.44
CA LEU A 9 -1.32 -7.46 7.31
C LEU A 9 -2.24 -6.25 7.12
N VAL A 10 -2.61 -5.59 8.22
CA VAL A 10 -3.44 -4.38 8.23
C VAL A 10 -2.60 -3.13 8.07
N GLY A 11 -1.41 -3.05 8.69
CA GLY A 11 -0.41 -2.02 8.41
C GLY A 11 0.38 -2.27 7.12
N GLY A 12 0.35 -3.51 6.63
CA GLY A 12 0.76 -3.89 5.27
C GLY A 12 -0.41 -3.88 4.30
N GLY A 13 -1.34 -2.93 4.47
CA GLY A 13 -2.52 -2.74 3.63
C GLY A 13 -2.16 -2.96 2.17
N SER A 14 -2.70 -4.05 1.63
CA SER A 14 -2.56 -4.50 0.25
C SER A 14 -3.21 -3.51 -0.71
N SER A 15 -2.43 -2.46 -0.95
CA SER A 15 -2.44 -1.51 -2.03
C SER A 15 -0.95 -1.20 -2.19
N ILE A 16 -0.17 -1.96 -2.95
CA ILE A 16 -0.06 -1.90 -4.42
C ILE A 16 -0.45 -0.53 -5.01
N TYR A 17 -0.19 0.58 -4.31
CA TYR A 17 0.17 1.83 -4.96
C TYR A 17 1.62 2.04 -4.59
N ALA A 18 2.50 1.45 -5.40
CA ALA A 18 3.92 1.68 -5.28
C ALA A 18 4.13 3.16 -5.59
N VAL A 19 4.50 3.95 -4.57
CA VAL A 19 5.25 5.18 -4.84
C VAL A 19 6.51 4.73 -5.56
N GLU A 20 6.51 4.93 -6.88
CA GLU A 20 7.61 4.58 -7.76
C GLU A 20 8.36 5.86 -8.10
N ILE A 21 9.41 6.11 -7.32
CA ILE A 21 10.44 7.08 -7.64
C ILE A 21 11.62 6.26 -8.13
N THR A 22 11.92 6.31 -9.42
CA THR A 22 13.13 5.70 -9.97
C THR A 22 14.36 6.48 -9.52
N GLU A 23 15.53 5.84 -9.51
CA GLU A 23 16.79 6.53 -9.18
C GLU A 23 17.02 7.72 -10.12
N ASP A 24 16.73 7.56 -11.41
CA ASP A 24 16.89 8.62 -12.42
C ASP A 24 15.95 9.81 -12.18
N GLN A 25 14.69 9.56 -11.78
CA GLN A 25 13.76 10.63 -11.40
C GLN A 25 14.26 11.38 -10.17
N PHE A 26 14.71 10.65 -9.14
CA PHE A 26 15.26 11.29 -7.95
C PHE A 26 16.54 12.08 -8.26
N ARG A 27 17.44 11.51 -9.08
CA ARG A 27 18.66 12.19 -9.56
C ARG A 27 18.33 13.46 -10.33
N THR A 28 17.29 13.44 -11.17
CA THR A 28 16.82 14.63 -11.90
C THR A 28 16.39 15.73 -10.94
N VAL A 29 15.59 15.41 -9.92
CA VAL A 29 15.18 16.36 -8.87
C VAL A 29 16.41 16.99 -8.18
N VAL A 30 17.39 16.16 -7.81
CA VAL A 30 18.61 16.65 -7.15
C VAL A 30 19.46 17.54 -8.06
N LEU A 31 19.59 17.19 -9.35
CA LEU A 31 20.31 18.00 -10.33
C LEU A 31 19.62 19.35 -10.58
N ASP A 32 18.30 19.35 -10.68
CA ASP A 32 17.52 20.58 -10.87
C ASP A 32 17.67 21.52 -9.66
N LEU A 33 17.63 20.97 -8.44
CA LEU A 33 17.88 21.74 -7.21
C LEU A 33 19.32 22.27 -7.15
N SER A 34 20.31 21.44 -7.47
CA SER A 34 21.72 21.84 -7.53
C SER A 34 21.93 23.02 -8.47
N LYS A 35 21.31 22.97 -9.66
CA LYS A 35 21.34 24.05 -10.64
C LYS A 35 20.59 25.29 -10.16
N HIS A 36 19.40 25.12 -9.59
CA HIS A 36 18.56 26.24 -9.16
C HIS A 36 19.23 27.06 -8.05
N PHE A 37 19.83 26.39 -7.06
CA PHE A 37 20.49 27.02 -5.92
C PHE A 37 22.00 27.24 -6.11
N GLN A 38 22.54 26.96 -7.31
CA GLN A 38 23.96 27.11 -7.65
C GLN A 38 24.88 26.44 -6.63
N ARG A 39 24.52 25.23 -6.20
CA ARG A 39 25.18 24.51 -5.13
C ARG A 39 25.50 23.09 -5.56
N GLU A 40 26.76 22.70 -5.36
CA GLU A 40 27.16 21.31 -5.53
C GLU A 40 26.53 20.44 -4.43
N MET A 41 25.84 19.38 -4.85
CA MET A 41 25.26 18.38 -3.96
C MET A 41 26.05 17.08 -4.06
N PRO A 42 26.25 16.36 -2.94
CA PRO A 42 26.83 15.01 -2.96
C PRO A 42 26.04 14.05 -3.86
N ASP A 43 26.67 12.91 -4.20
CA ASP A 43 26.04 11.88 -5.02
C ASP A 43 24.69 11.44 -4.40
N PRO A 44 23.57 11.52 -5.16
CA PRO A 44 22.24 11.22 -4.64
C PRO A 44 22.01 9.75 -4.29
N ALA A 45 22.92 8.83 -4.64
CA ALA A 45 22.75 7.40 -4.41
C ALA A 45 22.42 7.05 -2.95
N ALA A 46 23.15 7.60 -1.97
CA ALA A 46 22.90 7.35 -0.55
C ALA A 46 21.54 7.91 -0.10
N ALA A 47 21.19 9.10 -0.58
CA ALA A 47 19.90 9.73 -0.29
C ALA A 47 18.72 8.96 -0.90
N TYR A 48 18.90 8.37 -2.09
CA TYR A 48 17.91 7.52 -2.74
C TYR A 48 17.68 6.21 -1.99
N GLN A 49 18.74 5.56 -1.53
CA GLN A 49 18.67 4.31 -0.75
C GLN A 49 17.93 4.51 0.59
N GLU A 50 18.07 5.67 1.23
CA GLU A 50 17.31 6.04 2.43
C GLU A 50 15.83 6.33 2.10
N LEU A 51 15.57 7.02 0.99
CA LEU A 51 14.21 7.45 0.60
C LEU A 51 13.30 6.26 0.25
N MET A 52 13.75 5.38 -0.63
CA MET A 52 12.86 4.39 -1.28
C MET A 52 12.16 3.39 -0.36
N PRO A 53 12.83 2.75 0.61
CA PRO A 53 12.13 1.83 1.51
C PRO A 53 11.17 2.58 2.44
N ALA A 54 11.54 3.79 2.88
CA ALA A 54 10.79 4.53 3.89
C ALA A 54 9.60 5.30 3.30
N ILE A 55 9.70 5.82 2.07
CA ILE A 55 8.63 6.61 1.45
C ILE A 55 7.37 5.79 1.21
N ARG A 56 7.55 4.49 0.90
CA ARG A 56 6.45 3.52 0.75
C ARG A 56 5.70 3.33 2.06
N PHE A 57 6.42 3.23 3.17
CA PHE A 57 5.81 3.10 4.50
C PHE A 57 5.02 4.36 4.89
N VAL A 58 5.58 5.54 4.60
CA VAL A 58 4.90 6.83 4.85
C VAL A 58 3.62 6.96 4.02
N ALA A 59 3.66 6.59 2.73
CA ALA A 59 2.49 6.59 1.87
C ALA A 59 1.43 5.59 2.34
N GLY A 60 1.85 4.39 2.78
CA GLY A 60 0.95 3.40 3.41
C GLY A 60 0.24 3.97 4.64
N THR A 61 0.98 4.65 5.51
CA THR A 61 0.41 5.30 6.71
C THR A 61 -0.62 6.37 6.36
N TYR A 62 -0.38 7.18 5.31
CA TYR A 62 -1.37 8.14 4.81
C TYR A 62 -2.66 7.45 4.36
N TRP A 63 -2.54 6.35 3.62
CA TRP A 63 -3.71 5.58 3.19
C TRP A 63 -4.47 4.99 4.37
N ASP A 64 -3.78 4.46 5.37
CA ASP A 64 -4.42 3.96 6.61
C ASP A 64 -5.17 5.08 7.36
N GLU A 65 -4.67 6.32 7.31
CA GLU A 65 -5.31 7.48 7.93
C GLU A 65 -6.49 8.04 7.12
N VAL A 66 -6.36 8.10 5.79
CA VAL A 66 -7.35 8.75 4.89
C VAL A 66 -8.38 7.76 4.34
N ALA A 67 -8.06 6.48 4.31
CA ALA A 67 -9.05 5.44 4.07
C ALA A 67 -10.07 5.49 5.20
N ARG A 68 -11.19 6.18 4.95
CA ARG A 68 -12.45 5.84 5.57
C ARG A 68 -12.78 4.44 5.08
N ILE A 69 -12.18 3.43 5.69
CA ILE A 69 -12.62 2.06 5.52
C ILE A 69 -14.05 2.06 6.02
N ASN A 70 -14.98 2.12 5.07
CA ASN A 70 -16.38 1.95 5.36
C ASN A 70 -16.50 0.49 5.78
N ARG A 71 -16.34 0.23 7.09
CA ARG A 71 -16.38 -1.11 7.66
C ARG A 71 -17.64 -1.84 7.22
N LYS A 72 -18.77 -1.13 7.09
CA LYS A 72 -20.02 -1.70 6.56
C LYS A 72 -19.84 -2.18 5.12
N SER A 73 -19.19 -1.41 4.26
CA SER A 73 -18.89 -1.82 2.88
C SER A 73 -17.89 -2.96 2.80
N VAL A 74 -16.83 -2.97 3.63
CA VAL A 74 -15.86 -4.07 3.66
C VAL A 74 -16.49 -5.36 4.17
N VAL A 75 -17.23 -5.30 5.28
CA VAL A 75 -17.99 -6.44 5.81
C VAL A 75 -18.99 -6.95 4.77
N GLN A 76 -19.69 -6.05 4.07
CA GLN A 76 -20.62 -6.43 3.01
C GLN A 76 -19.92 -7.19 1.88
N ARG A 77 -18.80 -6.68 1.37
CA ARG A 77 -18.02 -7.34 0.31
C ARG A 77 -17.44 -8.68 0.76
N LEU A 78 -16.94 -8.76 2.00
CA LEU A 78 -16.43 -10.00 2.57
C LEU A 78 -17.55 -11.05 2.71
N ARG A 79 -18.76 -10.66 3.12
CA ARG A 79 -19.94 -11.56 3.16
C ARG A 79 -20.38 -12.01 1.77
N GLU A 80 -20.35 -11.12 0.78
CA GLU A 80 -20.66 -11.48 -0.61
C GLU A 80 -19.65 -12.51 -1.16
N LEU A 81 -18.37 -12.32 -0.84
CA LEU A 81 -17.30 -13.25 -1.20
C LEU A 81 -17.42 -14.58 -0.45
N GLU A 82 -17.66 -14.56 0.87
CA GLU A 82 -17.93 -15.74 1.70
C GLU A 82 -19.07 -16.57 1.09
N ALA A 83 -20.22 -15.93 0.79
CA ALA A 83 -21.36 -16.60 0.19
C ALA A 83 -21.05 -17.19 -1.20
N ALA A 84 -20.22 -16.52 -2.00
CA ALA A 84 -19.80 -17.04 -3.30
C ALA A 84 -18.85 -18.25 -3.17
N LEU A 85 -17.92 -18.20 -2.21
CA LEU A 85 -17.00 -19.29 -1.91
C LEU A 85 -17.74 -20.49 -1.33
N ALA A 86 -18.67 -20.30 -0.38
CA ALA A 86 -19.51 -21.36 0.18
C ALA A 86 -20.29 -22.11 -0.92
N ARG A 87 -20.96 -21.39 -1.82
CA ARG A 87 -21.64 -21.99 -2.99
C ARG A 87 -20.68 -22.77 -3.90
N SER A 88 -19.49 -22.23 -4.12
CA SER A 88 -18.47 -22.89 -4.95
C SER A 88 -17.95 -24.17 -4.28
N THR A 89 -17.81 -24.16 -2.96
CA THR A 89 -17.42 -25.33 -2.17
C THR A 89 -18.49 -26.42 -2.22
N GLU A 90 -19.77 -26.06 -2.05
CA GLU A 90 -20.90 -27.00 -2.18
C GLU A 90 -20.93 -27.68 -3.55
N LEU A 91 -20.76 -26.91 -4.63
CA LEU A 91 -20.76 -27.45 -6.00
C LEU A 91 -19.58 -28.40 -6.29
N LEU A 92 -18.50 -28.28 -5.53
CA LEU A 92 -17.25 -28.99 -5.76
C LEU A 92 -16.94 -30.02 -4.68
N VAL A 93 -17.83 -30.21 -3.69
CA VAL A 93 -17.62 -31.12 -2.55
C VAL A 93 -17.41 -32.58 -3.01
N GLY A 94 -18.07 -32.98 -4.11
CA GLY A 94 -17.90 -34.29 -4.75
C GLY A 94 -16.47 -34.58 -5.27
N LEU A 95 -15.60 -33.57 -5.39
CA LEU A 95 -14.18 -33.78 -5.69
C LEU A 95 -13.40 -34.37 -4.49
N LYS A 96 -13.86 -34.14 -3.25
CA LYS A 96 -13.15 -34.51 -2.01
C LYS A 96 -13.64 -35.83 -1.42
N GLU A 97 -14.95 -36.04 -1.38
CA GLU A 97 -15.58 -37.18 -0.70
C GLU A 97 -15.63 -38.45 -1.57
N GLY A 98 -15.09 -38.36 -2.78
CA GLY A 98 -15.37 -39.30 -3.85
C GLY A 98 -16.73 -38.98 -4.48
N LEU A 99 -16.93 -39.44 -5.71
CA LEU A 99 -18.19 -39.28 -6.44
C LEU A 99 -19.25 -40.16 -5.77
N GLN A 100 -19.89 -39.66 -4.71
CA GLN A 100 -20.87 -40.43 -3.93
C GLN A 100 -22.27 -40.39 -4.54
N PHE A 101 -22.56 -39.34 -5.32
CA PHE A 101 -23.83 -39.15 -6.00
C PHE A 101 -23.64 -39.08 -7.52
N ASP A 102 -24.57 -39.66 -8.28
CA ASP A 102 -24.55 -39.64 -9.75
C ASP A 102 -24.47 -38.21 -10.31
N LEU A 103 -25.07 -37.24 -9.61
CA LEU A 103 -25.05 -35.82 -9.96
C LEU A 103 -23.63 -35.21 -9.88
N ASP A 104 -22.83 -35.62 -8.90
CA ASP A 104 -21.44 -35.12 -8.74
C ASP A 104 -20.56 -35.59 -9.90
N VAL A 105 -20.79 -36.83 -10.36
CA VAL A 105 -20.09 -37.41 -11.51
C VAL A 105 -20.39 -36.60 -12.75
N GLU A 106 -21.66 -36.26 -12.95
CA GLU A 106 -22.13 -35.53 -14.11
C GLU A 106 -21.62 -34.08 -14.13
N VAL A 107 -21.66 -33.38 -13.00
CA VAL A 107 -21.13 -32.02 -12.87
C VAL A 107 -19.61 -31.98 -13.12
N ILE A 108 -18.85 -32.89 -12.51
CA ILE A 108 -17.39 -32.96 -12.68
C ILE A 108 -17.03 -33.35 -14.13
N ASN A 109 -17.77 -34.28 -14.73
CA ASN A 109 -17.57 -34.63 -16.14
C ASN A 109 -17.92 -33.49 -17.09
N ILE A 110 -18.99 -32.73 -16.83
CA ILE A 110 -19.33 -31.53 -17.62
C ILE A 110 -18.23 -30.48 -17.51
N LEU A 111 -17.75 -30.19 -16.30
CA LEU A 111 -16.66 -29.25 -16.08
C LEU A 111 -15.36 -29.69 -16.76
N ALA A 112 -15.02 -30.99 -16.65
CA ALA A 112 -13.85 -31.54 -17.32
C ALA A 112 -13.98 -31.47 -18.84
N THR A 113 -15.13 -31.88 -19.39
CA THR A 113 -15.42 -31.85 -20.83
C THR A 113 -15.37 -30.42 -21.38
N THR A 114 -16.04 -29.47 -20.72
CA THR A 114 -16.04 -28.05 -21.11
C THR A 114 -14.63 -27.47 -21.13
N LYS A 115 -13.80 -27.82 -20.14
CA LYS A 115 -12.42 -27.35 -20.06
C LYS A 115 -11.51 -27.97 -21.13
N THR A 116 -11.71 -29.26 -21.44
CA THR A 116 -10.99 -29.92 -22.55
C THR A 116 -11.39 -29.37 -23.93
N LEU A 117 -12.66 -28.96 -24.12
CA LEU A 117 -13.11 -28.30 -25.36
C LEU A 117 -12.41 -26.96 -25.60
N GLY A 118 -12.08 -26.22 -24.53
CA GLY A 118 -11.33 -24.96 -24.62
C GLY A 118 -9.81 -25.12 -24.73
N ARG A 119 -9.27 -26.33 -24.49
CA ARG A 119 -7.82 -26.62 -24.50
C ARG A 119 -7.55 -28.02 -25.06
N PRO A 120 -7.54 -28.19 -26.40
CA PRO A 120 -7.27 -29.48 -27.02
C PRO A 120 -5.88 -30.00 -26.62
N GLY A 121 -5.82 -31.24 -26.14
CA GLY A 121 -4.58 -31.92 -25.73
C GLY A 121 -4.40 -32.14 -24.23
N ILE A 122 -5.26 -31.57 -23.38
CA ILE A 122 -5.26 -31.84 -21.93
C ILE A 122 -6.00 -33.14 -21.64
N LEU A 123 -5.37 -34.05 -20.89
CA LEU A 123 -6.00 -35.31 -20.50
C LEU A 123 -7.07 -35.07 -19.42
N PRO A 124 -8.17 -35.86 -19.40
CA PRO A 124 -9.21 -35.76 -18.38
C PRO A 124 -8.67 -35.84 -16.93
N ARG A 125 -7.63 -36.64 -16.71
CA ARG A 125 -6.97 -36.79 -15.40
C ARG A 125 -6.27 -35.51 -14.95
N ASP A 126 -5.60 -34.80 -15.87
CA ASP A 126 -4.92 -33.54 -15.55
C ASP A 126 -5.95 -32.44 -15.27
N THR A 127 -7.06 -32.46 -16.01
CA THR A 127 -8.19 -31.56 -15.78
C THR A 127 -8.80 -31.74 -14.39
N ARG A 128 -9.00 -33.00 -13.97
CA ARG A 128 -9.48 -33.33 -12.62
C ARG A 128 -8.51 -32.85 -11.55
N ARG A 129 -7.20 -33.07 -11.71
CA ARG A 129 -6.18 -32.59 -10.76
C ARG A 129 -6.16 -31.06 -10.65
N GLU A 130 -6.33 -30.35 -11.77
CA GLU A 130 -6.45 -28.89 -11.75
C GLU A 130 -7.73 -28.42 -11.03
N LEU A 131 -8.85 -29.14 -11.17
CA LEU A 131 -10.09 -28.85 -10.44
C LEU A 131 -9.93 -29.11 -8.94
N GLU A 132 -9.30 -30.21 -8.54
CA GLU A 132 -8.98 -30.52 -7.13
C GLU A 132 -8.05 -29.46 -6.53
N THR A 133 -7.05 -28.99 -7.28
CA THR A 133 -6.16 -27.90 -6.86
C THR A 133 -6.94 -26.59 -6.71
N GLY A 134 -7.80 -26.26 -7.67
CA GLY A 134 -8.67 -25.07 -7.59
C GLY A 134 -9.61 -25.12 -6.39
N PHE A 135 -10.17 -26.30 -6.09
CA PHE A 135 -11.02 -26.51 -4.93
C PHE A 135 -10.26 -26.28 -3.61
N GLN A 136 -9.04 -26.80 -3.46
CA GLN A 136 -8.21 -26.53 -2.28
C GLN A 136 -7.92 -25.03 -2.09
N VAL A 137 -7.70 -24.29 -3.18
CA VAL A 137 -7.55 -22.83 -3.12
C VAL A 137 -8.84 -22.16 -2.66
N ILE A 138 -10.00 -22.59 -3.16
CA ILE A 138 -11.32 -22.08 -2.74
C ILE A 138 -11.56 -22.33 -1.24
N GLU A 139 -11.27 -23.54 -0.74
CA GLU A 139 -11.38 -23.87 0.69
C GLU A 139 -10.47 -22.97 1.55
N ALA A 140 -9.22 -22.79 1.14
CA ALA A 140 -8.27 -21.93 1.84
C ALA A 140 -8.70 -20.45 1.83
N MET A 141 -9.22 -19.97 0.70
CA MET A 141 -9.78 -18.63 0.58
C MET A 141 -11.00 -18.45 1.47
N HIS A 142 -11.89 -19.45 1.56
CA HIS A 142 -13.08 -19.40 2.40
C HIS A 142 -12.70 -19.23 3.87
N ALA A 143 -11.80 -20.08 4.38
CA ALA A 143 -11.30 -19.98 5.76
C ALA A 143 -10.63 -18.63 6.04
N THR A 144 -9.89 -18.08 5.07
CA THR A 144 -9.24 -16.76 5.19
C THR A 144 -10.27 -15.63 5.26
N VAL A 145 -11.33 -15.70 4.47
CA VAL A 145 -12.42 -14.71 4.46
C VAL A 145 -13.22 -14.74 5.76
N GLU A 146 -13.53 -15.92 6.29
CA GLU A 146 -14.18 -16.09 7.61
C GLU A 146 -13.34 -15.44 8.71
N GLN A 147 -12.03 -15.70 8.74
CA GLN A 147 -11.10 -15.08 9.70
C GLN A 147 -11.07 -13.55 9.53
N ALA A 148 -11.00 -13.06 8.30
CA ALA A 148 -11.03 -11.63 8.02
C ALA A 148 -12.35 -10.98 8.50
N LEU A 149 -13.49 -11.64 8.34
CA LEU A 149 -14.78 -11.19 8.84
C LEU A 149 -14.80 -11.07 10.37
N VAL A 150 -14.29 -12.08 11.07
CA VAL A 150 -14.17 -12.06 12.54
C VAL A 150 -13.30 -10.87 12.97
N VAL A 151 -12.12 -10.72 12.37
CA VAL A 151 -11.18 -9.67 12.77
C VAL A 151 -11.74 -8.27 12.46
N VAL A 152 -12.27 -8.03 11.27
CA VAL A 152 -12.90 -6.74 10.92
C VAL A 152 -14.11 -6.45 11.81
N THR A 153 -14.82 -7.47 12.27
CA THR A 153 -15.97 -7.30 13.17
C THR A 153 -15.56 -6.99 14.61
N MET A 154 -14.47 -7.60 15.09
CA MET A 154 -13.92 -7.35 16.43
C MET A 154 -13.04 -6.10 16.51
N SER A 155 -12.53 -5.64 15.37
CA SER A 155 -11.76 -4.39 15.27
C SER A 155 -12.64 -3.22 15.71
N SER A 156 -12.25 -2.54 16.77
CA SER A 156 -12.90 -1.28 17.16
C SER A 156 -12.84 -0.34 15.96
N SER A 157 -13.97 0.25 15.57
CA SER A 157 -13.94 1.34 14.62
C SER A 157 -13.12 2.44 15.28
N ARG A 158 -11.84 2.55 14.94
CA ARG A 158 -10.97 3.63 15.44
C ARG A 158 -11.55 4.93 14.89
N LYS A 159 -12.51 5.51 15.62
CA LYS A 159 -12.97 6.89 15.44
C LYS A 159 -11.75 7.77 15.66
N GLY A 160 -11.25 8.36 14.58
CA GLY A 160 -10.32 9.48 14.65
C GLY A 160 -8.94 9.14 15.20
N ARG A 161 -8.17 8.31 14.49
CA ARG A 161 -6.70 8.45 14.57
C ARG A 161 -6.38 9.89 14.17
N ARG A 162 -5.55 10.59 14.95
CA ARG A 162 -5.18 11.99 14.66
C ARG A 162 -4.56 12.01 13.26
N GLN A 163 -5.16 12.81 12.39
CA GLN A 163 -4.93 12.94 10.95
C GLN A 163 -3.53 13.49 10.57
N SER A 164 -2.46 13.20 11.32
CA SER A 164 -1.18 13.88 11.14
C SER A 164 0.08 13.08 11.43
N ASP A 165 0.03 11.76 11.62
CA ASP A 165 1.24 10.99 11.97
C ASP A 165 2.09 10.75 10.71
N TRP A 166 1.47 10.47 9.57
CA TRP A 166 2.20 10.30 8.29
C TRP A 166 3.01 11.54 7.90
N LYS A 167 2.51 12.76 8.18
CA LYS A 167 3.18 13.99 7.74
C LYS A 167 4.45 14.25 8.54
N ALA A 168 4.42 14.00 9.86
CA ALA A 168 5.62 14.09 10.68
C ALA A 168 6.68 13.09 10.20
N ALA A 169 6.27 11.84 9.96
CA ALA A 169 7.16 10.80 9.42
C ALA A 169 7.75 11.17 8.05
N LEU A 170 6.95 11.76 7.15
CA LEU A 170 7.44 12.27 5.86
C LEU A 170 8.52 13.34 6.06
N ILE A 171 8.25 14.36 6.89
CA ILE A 171 9.20 15.46 7.08
C ILE A 171 10.49 14.97 7.76
N ASP A 172 10.40 14.04 8.71
CA ASP A 172 11.56 13.43 9.35
C ASP A 172 12.40 12.60 8.36
N LEU A 173 11.74 11.86 7.46
CA LEU A 173 12.42 11.16 6.37
C LEU A 173 13.14 12.16 5.45
N MET A 174 12.44 13.20 4.99
CA MET A 174 13.02 14.19 4.11
C MET A 174 14.19 14.94 4.75
N ALA A 175 14.15 15.17 6.06
CA ALA A 175 15.28 15.78 6.79
C ALA A 175 16.54 14.89 6.77
N ARG A 176 16.40 13.56 6.86
CA ARG A 176 17.54 12.62 6.72
C ARG A 176 18.08 12.60 5.30
N VAL A 177 17.19 12.53 4.31
CA VAL A 177 17.54 12.60 2.88
C VAL A 177 18.29 13.91 2.56
N ALA A 178 17.80 15.03 3.07
CA ALA A 178 18.45 16.34 2.95
C ALA A 178 19.85 16.34 3.58
N GLY A 179 20.03 15.68 4.72
CA GLY A 179 21.34 15.50 5.37
C GLY A 179 22.36 14.81 4.47
N HIS A 180 21.98 13.76 3.75
CA HIS A 180 22.84 13.10 2.76
C HIS A 180 23.21 14.01 1.58
N LEU A 181 22.32 14.94 1.22
CA LEU A 181 22.54 15.92 0.15
C LEU A 181 23.24 17.20 0.64
N GLY A 182 23.60 17.28 1.93
CA GLY A 182 24.14 18.50 2.53
C GLY A 182 23.18 19.68 2.57
N ILE A 183 21.88 19.45 2.37
CA ILE A 183 20.85 20.49 2.37
C ILE A 183 20.47 20.83 3.81
N GLU A 184 20.49 22.12 4.14
CA GLU A 184 20.05 22.60 5.45
C GLU A 184 18.52 22.55 5.58
N VAL A 185 18.02 22.02 6.71
CA VAL A 185 16.59 21.87 6.99
C VAL A 185 16.01 23.20 7.48
N THR A 186 15.71 24.08 6.54
CA THR A 186 15.06 25.39 6.77
C THR A 186 13.84 25.56 5.85
N THR A 187 12.88 26.36 6.29
CA THR A 187 11.71 26.80 5.51
C THR A 187 11.75 28.30 5.21
N ALA A 188 12.73 29.01 5.79
CA ALA A 188 12.91 30.45 5.62
C ALA A 188 13.98 30.71 4.55
N GLY A 189 13.51 31.17 3.38
CA GLY A 189 14.37 31.63 2.28
C GLY A 189 14.79 33.10 2.44
N SER A 190 15.49 33.60 1.42
CA SER A 190 15.86 35.03 1.35
C SER A 190 14.61 35.91 1.20
N ARG A 191 14.63 37.08 1.86
CA ARG A 191 13.55 38.09 1.74
C ARG A 191 13.47 38.76 0.37
N GLU A 192 14.55 38.69 -0.41
CA GLU A 192 14.65 39.29 -1.75
C GLU A 192 14.08 38.38 -2.85
N ALA A 193 13.91 37.09 -2.56
CA ALA A 193 13.34 36.07 -3.44
C ALA A 193 12.01 35.55 -2.87
N ASN A 194 11.46 34.46 -3.43
CA ASN A 194 10.33 33.77 -2.82
C ASN A 194 10.74 33.28 -1.41
N PRO A 195 10.10 33.78 -0.33
CA PRO A 195 10.54 33.51 1.05
C PRO A 195 10.36 32.05 1.48
N TYR A 196 9.67 31.23 0.67
CA TYR A 196 9.46 29.81 0.90
C TYR A 196 10.28 28.91 -0.03
N SER A 197 11.04 29.50 -0.97
CA SER A 197 11.94 28.76 -1.87
C SER A 197 13.28 28.57 -1.16
N THR A 198 13.47 27.37 -0.63
CA THR A 198 14.71 26.89 -0.04
C THR A 198 15.02 25.53 -0.65
N PRO A 199 16.29 25.08 -0.67
CA PRO A 199 16.60 23.76 -1.21
C PRO A 199 15.82 22.63 -0.51
N PHE A 200 15.55 22.78 0.79
CA PHE A 200 14.78 21.80 1.54
C PHE A 200 13.29 21.81 1.18
N THR A 201 12.65 22.98 1.16
CA THR A 201 11.22 23.08 0.83
C THR A 201 10.91 22.63 -0.60
N GLU A 202 11.80 22.95 -1.55
CA GLU A 202 11.66 22.48 -2.94
C GLU A 202 11.90 20.98 -3.08
N LEU A 203 12.90 20.42 -2.37
CA LEU A 203 13.07 18.98 -2.32
C LEU A 203 11.82 18.26 -1.82
N VAL A 204 11.25 18.70 -0.69
CA VAL A 204 10.01 18.10 -0.17
C VAL A 204 8.86 18.28 -1.17
N PHE A 205 8.74 19.45 -1.77
CA PHE A 205 7.66 19.76 -2.71
C PHE A 205 7.73 18.91 -3.99
N GLU A 206 8.92 18.70 -4.56
CA GLU A 206 9.09 17.85 -5.73
C GLU A 206 8.87 16.37 -5.41
N ILE A 207 9.33 15.89 -4.26
CA ILE A 207 9.08 14.50 -3.83
C ILE A 207 7.58 14.25 -3.59
N GLU A 208 6.84 15.23 -3.08
CA GLU A 208 5.40 15.11 -2.90
C GLU A 208 4.67 14.78 -4.20
N ARG A 209 5.17 15.20 -5.37
CA ARG A 209 4.52 14.96 -6.68
C ARG A 209 4.43 13.47 -7.05
N PHE A 210 5.27 12.65 -6.43
CA PHE A 210 5.24 11.19 -6.58
C PHE A 210 4.33 10.50 -5.55
N LEU A 211 3.77 11.26 -4.61
CA LEU A 211 2.85 10.78 -3.58
C LEU A 211 1.39 10.95 -4.03
N PRO A 212 0.45 10.24 -3.39
CA PRO A 212 -0.99 10.45 -3.59
C PRO A 212 -1.41 11.92 -3.55
N GLU A 213 -2.39 12.31 -4.37
CA GLU A 213 -2.83 13.71 -4.51
C GLU A 213 -3.15 14.40 -3.17
N GLY A 214 -3.80 13.70 -2.23
CA GLY A 214 -4.10 14.30 -0.92
C GLY A 214 -2.90 14.47 0.02
N MET A 215 -1.73 13.89 -0.30
CA MET A 215 -0.45 14.19 0.36
C MET A 215 0.24 15.43 -0.23
N GLN A 216 -0.08 15.77 -1.48
CA GLN A 216 0.56 16.85 -2.22
C GLN A 216 0.20 18.21 -1.65
N SER A 217 1.18 19.11 -1.63
CA SER A 217 0.95 20.52 -1.34
C SER A 217 0.54 21.26 -2.60
N GLU A 218 -0.45 22.14 -2.49
CA GLU A 218 -0.95 22.93 -3.62
C GLU A 218 0.05 24.02 -4.07
N SER A 219 1.02 24.37 -3.23
CA SER A 219 2.05 25.35 -3.50
C SER A 219 3.26 25.18 -2.57
N LEU A 220 4.39 25.79 -2.94
CA LEU A 220 5.58 25.87 -2.09
C LEU A 220 5.29 26.51 -0.72
N ALA A 221 4.48 27.58 -0.69
CA ALA A 221 4.07 28.21 0.56
C ALA A 221 3.25 27.27 1.45
N ALA A 222 2.36 26.46 0.85
CA ALA A 222 1.62 25.44 1.58
C ALA A 222 2.54 24.33 2.10
N CYS A 223 3.54 23.91 1.31
CA CYS A 223 4.55 22.94 1.71
C CYS A 223 5.37 23.45 2.92
N ALA A 224 5.92 24.65 2.84
CA ALA A 224 6.68 25.28 3.93
C ALA A 224 5.86 25.36 5.23
N ARG A 225 4.62 25.86 5.17
CA ARG A 225 3.72 25.89 6.34
C ARG A 225 3.37 24.52 6.88
N ARG A 226 3.34 23.48 6.03
CA ARG A 226 3.13 22.09 6.48
C ARG A 226 4.38 21.55 7.19
N ILE A 227 5.57 21.83 6.68
CA ILE A 227 6.85 21.50 7.32
C ILE A 227 6.93 22.15 8.72
N ASP A 228 6.66 23.45 8.82
CA ASP A 228 6.72 24.18 10.09
C ASP A 228 5.77 23.60 11.14
N ARG A 229 4.54 23.28 10.73
CA ARG A 229 3.55 22.64 11.61
C ARG A 229 3.96 21.26 12.08
N ALA A 230 4.60 20.46 11.22
CA ALA A 230 5.10 19.14 11.59
C ALA A 230 6.24 19.26 12.62
N ARG A 231 7.19 20.18 12.39
CA ARG A 231 8.32 20.41 13.29
C ARG A 231 7.91 21.02 14.64
N GLY A 232 6.96 21.96 14.64
CA GLY A 232 6.44 22.60 15.86
C GLY A 232 5.69 21.65 16.81
N LYS A 233 5.16 20.53 16.30
CA LYS A 233 4.56 19.49 17.14
C LYS A 233 5.59 18.60 17.86
N GLY A 234 6.80 18.48 17.32
CA GLY A 234 7.90 17.69 17.90
C GLY A 234 8.60 18.36 19.08
N SER A 235 8.65 19.69 19.11
CA SER A 235 9.31 20.47 20.18
C SER A 235 8.50 20.58 21.48
N SER A 236 7.19 20.32 21.45
CA SER A 236 6.30 20.45 22.62
C SER A 236 6.24 19.19 23.50
N LYS A 237 6.83 18.06 23.07
CA LYS A 237 6.87 16.79 23.84
C LYS A 237 8.19 16.52 24.57
N ARG A 238 9.11 17.49 24.60
CA ARG A 238 10.34 17.44 25.42
C ARG A 238 10.33 18.59 26.43
N LYS A 239 9.45 18.50 27.43
CA LYS A 239 9.53 19.23 28.69
C LYS A 239 9.06 18.32 29.81
#